data_AF-A0A9D6EHU9-F1
#
_entry.id   AF-A0A9D6EHU9-F1
#
_cell.length_a   1.000
_cell.length_b   1.000
_cell.length_c   1.000
_cell.angle_alpha   90.00
_cell.angle_beta   90.00
_cell.angle_gamma   90.00
#
_symmetry.space_group_name_H-M   'P 1'
#
loop_
_entity.id
_entity.type
_entity.pdbx_description
1 polymer ?
#
loop_
_entity_poly.entity_id
_entity_poly.type
_entity_poly.pdbx_seq_one_letter_code
_entity_poly.pdbx_strand_id
1 'polypeptide(L)' 'ERISGEAADIGIMLFLFCDRIGLDLYEAMRAKIEVNRRHYPTHRSRGLAERPDESRKGPASE' A
#
# COMPACT_ATOMS: atom_id res chain seq x y z
N GLU A 1 -3.00 -23.73 6.37
CA GLU A 1 -3.97 -23.39 7.43
C GLU A 1 -3.42 -22.38 8.44
N ARG A 2 -2.32 -22.65 9.16
CA ARG A 2 -1.79 -21.71 10.18
C ARG A 2 -1.50 -20.29 9.66
N ILE A 3 -0.72 -20.15 8.58
CA ILE A 3 -0.37 -18.83 8.01
C ILE A 3 -1.60 -18.09 7.50
N SER A 4 -2.56 -18.81 6.89
CA SER A 4 -3.81 -18.22 6.41
C SER A 4 -4.66 -17.66 7.55
N GLY A 5 -4.67 -18.34 8.71
CA GLY A 5 -5.32 -17.85 9.93
C GLY A 5 -4.62 -16.60 10.49
N GLU A 6 -3.29 -16.65 10.65
CA GLU A 6 -2.52 -15.49 11.13
C GLU A 6 -2.68 -14.27 10.21
N ALA A 7 -2.74 -14.47 8.89
CA ALA A 7 -3.01 -13.40 7.92
C ALA A 7 -4.45 -12.84 8.04
N ALA A 8 -5.44 -13.71 8.29
CA ALA A 8 -6.81 -13.29 8.52
C ALA A 8 -6.95 -12.47 9.81
N ASP A 9 -6.28 -12.88 10.89
CA ASP A 9 -6.27 -12.16 12.16
C ASP A 9 -5.71 -10.74 11.99
N ILE A 10 -4.59 -10.59 11.28
CA ILE A 10 -4.02 -9.27 10.95
C ILE A 10 -4.99 -8.45 10.11
N GLY A 11 -5.63 -9.06 9.11
CA GLY A 11 -6.62 -8.41 8.26
C GLY A 11 -7.82 -7.88 9.06
N ILE A 12 -8.36 -8.70 9.97
CA ILE A 12 -9.48 -8.33 10.84
C ILE A 12 -9.07 -7.19 11.78
N MET A 13 -7.91 -7.30 12.43
CA MET A 13 -7.42 -6.27 13.35
C MET A 13 -7.19 -4.94 12.64
N LEU A 14 -6.62 -4.95 11.43
CA LEU A 14 -6.43 -3.76 10.63
C LEU A 14 -7.76 -3.13 10.23
N PHE A 15 -8.73 -3.93 9.78
CA PHE A 15 -10.05 -3.45 9.40
C PHE A 15 -10.76 -2.76 10.57
N LEU A 16 -10.76 -3.39 11.76
CA LEU A 16 -11.36 -2.82 12.98
C LEU A 16 -10.62 -1.57 13.47
N PHE A 17 -9.30 -1.51 13.31
CA PHE A 17 -8.53 -0.32 13.62
C PHE A 17 -8.96 0.87 12.74
N CYS A 18 -9.06 0.65 11.43
CA CYS A 18 -9.48 1.67 10.46
C CYS A 18 -10.90 2.19 10.75
N ASP A 19 -11.85 1.29 11.00
CA ASP A 19 -13.22 1.65 11.39
C ASP A 19 -13.24 2.56 12.64
N ARG A 20 -12.47 2.20 13.69
CA ARG A 20 -12.41 2.95 14.94
C ARG A 20 -11.84 4.37 14.80
N ILE A 21 -10.98 4.61 13.82
CA ILE A 21 -10.40 5.93 13.57
C ILE A 21 -11.13 6.69 12.44
N GLY A 22 -12.20 6.13 11.88
CA GLY A 22 -12.95 6.74 10.78
C GLY A 22 -12.21 6.73 9.43
N LEU A 23 -11.30 5.78 9.22
CA LEU A 23 -10.57 5.60 7.97
C LEU A 23 -11.26 4.54 7.10
N ASP A 24 -11.67 4.92 5.89
CA ASP A 24 -12.13 3.98 4.87
C ASP A 24 -10.93 3.22 4.30
N LEU A 25 -10.73 1.97 4.77
CA LEU A 25 -9.61 1.14 4.36
C LEU A 25 -9.65 0.81 2.86
N TYR A 26 -10.84 0.65 2.28
CA TYR A 26 -10.99 0.30 0.87
C TYR A 26 -10.55 1.46 -0.03
N GLU A 27 -11.01 2.69 0.26
CA GLU A 27 -10.57 3.88 -0.46
C GLU A 27 -9.07 4.13 -0.29
N ALA A 28 -8.54 3.97 0.93
CA ALA A 28 -7.11 4.11 1.20
C ALA A 28 -6.26 3.12 0.39
N MET A 29 -6.69 1.86 0.28
CA MET A 29 -6.03 0.84 -0.54
C MET A 29 -6.08 1.20 -2.03
N ARG A 30 -7.23 1.67 -2.55
CA ARG A 30 -7.32 2.11 -3.95
C ARG A 30 -6.39 3.28 -4.26
N ALA A 31 -6.35 4.29 -3.40
CA ALA A 31 -5.43 5.42 -3.54
C ALA A 31 -3.96 4.95 -3.50
N LYS A 32 -3.63 4.02 -2.60
CA LYS A 32 -2.27 3.48 -2.49
C LYS A 32 -1.84 2.69 -3.73
N ILE A 33 -2.75 1.91 -4.34
CA ILE A 33 -2.47 1.19 -5.59
C ILE A 33 -2.12 2.18 -6.71
N GLU A 34 -2.86 3.28 -6.82
CA GLU A 34 -2.59 4.30 -7.83
C GLU A 34 -1.26 5.03 -7.59
N VAL A 35 -0.94 5.37 -6.34
CA VAL A 35 0.38 5.91 -5.97
C VAL A 35 1.50 4.93 -6.32
N ASN A 36 1.29 3.64 -6.01
CA ASN A 36 2.28 2.60 -6.31
C ASN A 36 2.47 2.43 -7.81
N ARG A 37 1.40 2.53 -8.62
CA ARG A 37 1.51 2.48 -10.09
C ARG A 37 2.41 3.58 -10.64
N ARG A 38 2.38 4.78 -10.05
CA ARG A 38 3.24 5.91 -10.44
C ARG A 38 4.69 5.69 -10.00
N HIS A 39 4.90 5.18 -8.78
CA HIS A 39 6.25 5.00 -8.23
C HIS A 39 6.94 3.74 -8.75
N TYR A 40 6.18 2.68 -9.05
CA TYR A 40 6.67 1.35 -9.43
C TYR A 40 6.01 0.92 -10.74
N PRO A 41 6.43 1.49 -11.89
CA PRO A 41 5.93 1.03 -13.17
C PRO A 41 6.24 -0.45 -13.35
N THR A 42 5.26 -1.26 -13.74
CA THR A 42 5.42 -2.73 -13.89
C THR A 42 6.55 -3.13 -14.85
N HIS A 43 6.86 -2.29 -15.84
CA HIS A 43 7.97 -2.49 -16.77
C HIS A 43 9.37 -2.22 -16.15
N ARG A 44 9.43 -1.55 -15.00
CA ARG A 44 10.67 -1.25 -14.25
C ARG A 44 10.78 -1.98 -12.92
N SER A 45 9.67 -2.51 -12.40
CA SER A 45 9.57 -3.14 -11.08
C SER A 45 9.26 -4.64 -11.22
N ARG A 46 10.23 -5.42 -11.73
CA ARG A 46 10.17 -6.89 -11.79
C ARG A 46 10.44 -7.53 -10.42
N GLY A 47 9.54 -7.31 -9.46
CA GLY A 47 9.62 -7.91 -8.12
C GLY A 47 10.57 -7.23 -7.14
N LEU A 48 11.09 -6.04 -7.48
CA LEU A 48 11.89 -5.23 -6.58
C LEU A 48 10.96 -4.29 -5.80
N ALA A 49 11.04 -4.34 -4.47
CA ALA A 49 10.41 -3.36 -3.58
C ALA A 49 11.13 -2.01 -3.58
N GLU A 50 12.34 -1.96 -4.17
CA GLU A 50 13.12 -0.74 -4.34
C GLU A 50 12.47 0.20 -5.36
N ARG A 51 12.31 1.45 -4.94
CA ARG A 51 11.72 2.50 -5.76
C ARG A 51 12.73 2.89 -6.87
N PRO A 52 12.33 2.92 -8.15
CA PRO A 52 13.17 3.40 -9.24
C PRO A 52 13.67 4.83 -8.98
N ASP A 53 14.98 5.05 -9.16
CA ASP A 53 15.71 6.24 -8.73
C ASP A 53 15.14 7.57 -9.28
N GLU A 54 14.58 7.55 -10.50
CA GLU A 54 13.97 8.71 -11.15
C GLU A 54 12.68 9.22 -10.46
N SER A 55 12.01 8.37 -9.68
CA SER A 55 10.79 8.75 -8.96
C SER A 55 11.06 9.33 -7.57
N ARG A 56 12.33 9.45 -7.15
CA ARG A 56 12.73 9.88 -5.79
C ARG A 56 12.40 11.35 -5.47
N LYS A 57 12.08 12.17 -6.47
CA LYS A 57 11.58 13.53 -6.24
C LYS A 57 10.14 13.45 -5.76
N GLY A 58 9.94 13.59 -4.44
CA GLY A 58 8.64 13.99 -3.89
C GLY A 58 8.16 15.29 -4.54
N PRO A 59 6.88 15.69 -4.35
CA PRO A 59 6.42 16.97 -4.87
C PRO A 59 7.41 18.03 -4.39
N ALA A 60 7.93 18.84 -5.30
CA ALA A 60 8.75 19.98 -4.93
C ALA A 60 7.92 20.81 -3.95
N SER A 61 8.35 20.84 -2.70
CA SER A 61 7.82 21.76 -1.70
C SER A 61 8.01 23.18 -2.26
N GLU A 62 6.91 23.92 -2.41
CA GLU A 62 6.93 25.38 -2.40
C GLU A 62 7.48 25.90 -1.07
#